data_AF-A0A7Y4XBT8-F1
#
_entry.id   AF-A0A7Y4XBT8-F1
#
_cell.length_a   1.000
_cell.length_b   1.000
_cell.length_c   1.000
_cell.angle_alpha   90.00
_cell.angle_beta   90.00
_cell.angle_gamma   90.00
#
_symmetry.space_group_name_H-M   'P 1'
#
loop_
_entity.id
_entity.type
_entity.pdbx_description
1 polymer ?
#
loop_
_entity_poly.entity_id
_entity_poly.type
_entity_poly.pdbx_seq_one_letter_code
_entity_poly.pdbx_strand_id
1 'polypeptide(L)'
;MSLQTMTTVEVEANAAVLLQSLQKKAVAQGLSLAAMLEPLVETAPADKAGELESLRDSFELRDEAKVKRYLQQYDFLLPVLLEAPAQIARFFPASTRLALEVSWDPSDATSMLCVRVPTQLSADEAYDQMDKLDAEWSYAASEYTDGRMIILQEFI
;
A
#
# COMPACT_ATOMS: atom_id res chain seq x y z
N MET A 1 -40.50 4.50 -0.06
CA MET A 1 -40.85 5.34 -1.22
C MET A 1 -39.55 5.87 -1.81
N SER A 2 -39.24 5.40 -3.02
CA SER A 2 -38.30 5.90 -4.03
C SER A 2 -36.81 6.07 -3.70
N LEU A 3 -36.04 5.05 -4.10
CA LEU A 3 -34.64 5.15 -4.53
C LEU A 3 -34.57 6.05 -5.78
N GLN A 4 -33.80 7.14 -5.74
CA GLN A 4 -33.43 7.87 -6.94
C GLN A 4 -32.27 7.15 -7.62
N THR A 5 -32.59 6.46 -8.71
CA THR A 5 -31.62 5.99 -9.70
C THR A 5 -31.02 7.21 -10.40
N MET A 6 -29.81 7.61 -10.04
CA MET A 6 -28.99 8.46 -10.91
C MET A 6 -28.66 7.64 -12.16
N THR A 7 -29.10 8.15 -13.30
CA THR A 7 -29.20 7.40 -14.55
C THR A 7 -27.86 7.51 -15.29
N THR A 8 -27.33 6.40 -15.79
CA THR A 8 -26.07 6.25 -16.54
C THR A 8 -25.85 7.29 -17.65
N VAL A 9 -26.92 7.91 -18.14
CA VAL A 9 -26.94 8.92 -19.20
C VAL A 9 -26.28 10.25 -18.79
N GLU A 10 -26.32 10.65 -17.51
CA GLU A 10 -25.70 11.92 -17.07
C GLU A 10 -24.16 11.84 -16.96
N VAL A 11 -23.61 10.63 -16.74
CA VAL A 11 -22.15 10.43 -16.69
C VAL A 11 -21.53 10.50 -18.08
N GLU A 12 -22.20 9.93 -19.09
CA GLU A 12 -21.73 9.95 -20.49
C GLU A 12 -21.78 11.36 -21.10
N ALA A 13 -22.82 12.14 -20.79
CA ALA A 13 -22.93 13.53 -21.26
C ALA A 13 -21.79 14.40 -20.72
N ASN A 14 -21.38 14.17 -19.46
CA ASN A 14 -20.31 14.93 -18.83
C ASN A 14 -18.93 14.57 -19.41
N ALA A 15 -18.71 13.30 -19.76
CA ALA A 15 -17.48 12.83 -20.41
C ALA A 15 -17.31 13.41 -21.82
N ALA A 16 -18.40 13.49 -22.60
CA ALA A 16 -18.37 14.04 -23.96
C ALA A 16 -18.04 15.56 -23.98
N VAL A 17 -18.56 16.32 -23.01
CA VAL A 17 -18.27 17.76 -22.86
C VAL A 17 -16.81 17.98 -22.43
N LEU A 18 -16.28 17.13 -21.57
CA LEU A 18 -14.86 17.17 -21.16
C LEU A 18 -13.93 16.89 -22.35
N LEU A 19 -14.26 15.88 -23.17
CA LEU A 19 -13.50 15.52 -24.36
C LEU A 19 -13.49 16.64 -25.41
N GLN A 20 -14.64 17.29 -25.67
CA GLN A 20 -14.68 18.43 -26.59
C GLN A 20 -13.87 19.63 -26.09
N SER A 21 -13.87 19.86 -24.78
CA SER A 21 -13.10 20.95 -24.16
C SER A 21 -11.59 20.70 -24.25
N LEU A 22 -11.16 19.45 -24.05
CA LEU A 22 -9.77 19.01 -24.20
C LEU A 22 -9.30 19.09 -25.67
N GLN A 23 -10.13 18.67 -26.63
CA GLN A 23 -9.83 18.77 -28.06
C GLN A 23 -9.64 20.21 -28.53
N LYS A 24 -10.51 21.14 -28.12
CA LYS A 24 -10.38 22.56 -28.48
C LYS A 24 -9.10 23.19 -27.91
N LYS A 25 -8.72 22.79 -26.69
CA LYS A 25 -7.48 23.26 -26.04
C LYS A 25 -6.22 22.70 -26.73
N ALA A 26 -6.28 21.48 -27.28
CA ALA A 26 -5.18 20.83 -28.02
C ALA A 26 -4.84 21.57 -29.32
N VAL A 27 -5.88 21.89 -30.09
CA VAL A 27 -5.73 22.61 -31.37
C VAL A 27 -5.16 24.01 -31.16
N ALA A 28 -5.57 24.70 -30.10
CA ALA A 28 -5.11 26.06 -29.79
C ALA A 28 -3.61 26.12 -29.40
N GLN A 29 -3.04 25.02 -28.92
CA GLN A 29 -1.64 24.96 -28.48
C GLN A 29 -0.73 24.18 -29.45
N GLY A 30 -1.27 23.65 -30.56
CA GLY A 30 -0.49 22.88 -31.54
C GLY A 30 0.01 21.53 -31.03
N LEU A 31 -0.57 21.01 -29.94
CA LEU A 31 -0.23 19.71 -29.36
C LEU A 31 -1.16 18.60 -29.88
N SER A 32 -0.61 17.40 -30.08
CA SER A 32 -1.39 16.20 -30.39
C SER A 32 -2.34 15.86 -29.23
N LEU A 33 -3.52 15.35 -29.52
CA LEU A 33 -4.48 14.90 -28.49
C LEU A 33 -3.86 13.83 -27.56
N ALA A 34 -2.90 13.04 -28.06
CA ALA A 34 -2.10 12.12 -27.26
C ALA A 34 -1.19 12.84 -26.24
N ALA A 35 -0.62 13.99 -26.61
CA ALA A 35 0.20 14.81 -25.70
C ALA A 35 -0.62 15.54 -24.64
N MET A 36 -1.92 15.71 -24.86
CA MET A 36 -2.85 16.31 -23.90
C MET A 36 -3.52 15.32 -22.95
N LEU A 37 -3.40 14.01 -23.22
CA LEU A 37 -3.78 12.95 -22.29
C LEU A 37 -2.64 12.56 -21.35
N GLU A 38 -1.46 13.16 -21.50
CA GLU A 38 -0.31 12.89 -20.64
C GLU A 38 -0.34 13.53 -19.23
N PRO A 39 -1.13 14.59 -18.90
CA PRO A 39 -1.15 15.07 -17.52
C PRO A 39 -2.19 14.34 -16.64
N LEU A 40 -2.67 13.17 -17.05
CA LEU A 40 -3.39 12.22 -16.17
C LEU A 40 -2.60 10.92 -15.91
N VAL A 41 -1.39 10.80 -16.47
CA VAL A 41 -0.38 9.89 -15.91
C VAL A 41 0.43 10.73 -14.93
N GLU A 42 -0.08 10.75 -13.70
CA GLU A 42 0.65 11.24 -12.54
C GLU A 42 2.07 10.66 -12.57
N THR A 43 3.05 11.56 -12.57
CA THR A 43 4.47 11.23 -12.65
C THR A 43 4.88 10.31 -11.50
N ALA A 44 5.03 9.02 -11.76
CA ALA A 44 5.98 8.18 -11.03
C ALA A 44 6.39 7.00 -11.91
N PRO A 45 7.68 6.90 -12.31
CA PRO A 45 8.34 5.61 -12.05
C PRO A 45 9.87 5.68 -11.82
N ALA A 46 10.43 6.76 -11.29
CA ALA A 46 11.85 6.75 -10.85
C ALA A 46 11.98 6.62 -9.31
N ASP A 47 11.16 7.34 -8.55
CA ASP A 47 11.26 7.42 -7.08
C ASP A 47 10.74 6.14 -6.39
N LYS A 48 9.55 5.67 -6.81
CA LYS A 48 8.90 4.45 -6.27
C LYS A 48 9.72 3.17 -6.44
N ALA A 49 10.51 3.10 -7.51
CA ALA A 49 11.41 1.97 -7.73
C ALA A 49 12.54 1.97 -6.68
N GLY A 50 13.06 3.14 -6.32
CA GLY A 50 14.06 3.29 -5.26
C GLY A 50 13.52 2.95 -3.86
N GLU A 51 12.28 3.33 -3.55
CA GLU A 51 11.62 3.00 -2.28
C GLU A 51 11.39 1.48 -2.13
N LEU A 52 10.92 0.83 -3.20
CA LEU A 52 10.75 -0.63 -3.23
C LEU A 52 12.07 -1.38 -3.06
N GLU A 53 13.17 -0.85 -3.61
CA GLU A 53 14.49 -1.46 -3.45
C GLU A 53 15.04 -1.22 -2.03
N SER A 54 14.75 -0.08 -1.39
CA SER A 54 15.08 0.19 0.01
C SER A 54 14.43 -0.80 0.98
N LEU A 55 13.26 -1.35 0.64
CA LEU A 55 12.63 -2.40 1.46
C LEU A 55 13.47 -3.67 1.54
N ARG A 56 14.31 -3.98 0.55
CA ARG A 56 15.15 -5.20 0.57
C ARG A 56 16.22 -5.16 1.66
N ASP A 57 16.63 -3.96 2.08
CA ASP A 57 17.64 -3.77 3.11
C ASP A 57 17.09 -4.14 4.50
N SER A 58 15.78 -3.97 4.70
CA SER A 58 15.12 -4.20 5.99
C SER A 58 14.25 -5.46 6.03
N PHE A 59 13.77 -5.93 4.88
CA PHE A 59 12.85 -7.06 4.77
C PHE A 59 13.41 -8.20 3.91
N GLU A 60 13.07 -9.42 4.29
CA GLU A 60 13.02 -10.57 3.39
C GLU A 60 11.67 -10.58 2.67
N LEU A 61 11.66 -10.43 1.35
CA LEU A 61 10.43 -10.42 0.56
C LEU A 61 10.03 -11.86 0.19
N ARG A 62 9.00 -12.40 0.85
CA ARG A 62 8.42 -13.70 0.52
C ARG A 62 7.44 -13.56 -0.63
N ASP A 63 7.77 -14.20 -1.75
CA ASP A 63 7.11 -13.99 -3.05
C ASP A 63 7.19 -12.50 -3.48
N GLU A 64 8.41 -12.08 -3.82
CA GLU A 64 8.73 -10.71 -4.22
C GLU A 64 7.80 -10.18 -5.32
N ALA A 65 7.42 -11.01 -6.28
CA ALA A 65 6.53 -10.59 -7.36
C ALA A 65 5.13 -10.21 -6.84
N LYS A 66 4.60 -11.00 -5.91
CA LYS A 66 3.30 -10.73 -5.28
C LYS A 66 3.36 -9.51 -4.37
N VAL A 67 4.42 -9.37 -3.58
CA VAL A 67 4.63 -8.18 -2.72
C VAL A 67 4.74 -6.92 -3.55
N LYS A 68 5.56 -6.91 -4.61
CA LYS A 68 5.72 -5.77 -5.52
C LYS A 68 4.40 -5.38 -6.16
N ARG A 69 3.64 -6.34 -6.68
CA ARG A 69 2.32 -6.09 -7.27
C ARG A 69 1.35 -5.48 -6.25
N TYR A 70 1.38 -5.96 -5.01
CA TYR A 70 0.53 -5.44 -3.95
C TYR A 70 0.91 -4.00 -3.58
N LEU A 71 2.19 -3.69 -3.44
CA LEU A 71 2.68 -2.33 -3.14
C LEU A 71 2.52 -1.35 -4.31
N GLN A 72 2.50 -1.83 -5.56
CA GLN A 72 2.11 -1.02 -6.70
C GLN A 72 0.63 -0.63 -6.67
N GLN A 73 -0.22 -1.48 -6.10
CA GLN A 73 -1.66 -1.24 -5.96
C GLN A 73 -1.98 -0.40 -4.71
N TYR A 74 -1.21 -0.58 -3.64
CA TYR A 74 -1.40 0.06 -2.33
C TYR A 74 -0.11 0.79 -1.91
N ASP A 75 0.28 1.81 -2.68
CA ASP A 75 1.53 2.54 -2.51
C ASP A 75 1.58 3.38 -1.22
N PHE A 76 0.41 3.76 -0.69
CA PHE A 76 0.29 4.40 0.63
C PHE A 76 0.84 3.55 1.79
N LEU A 77 1.11 2.26 1.57
CA LEU A 77 1.76 1.39 2.57
C LEU A 77 3.28 1.62 2.65
N LEU A 78 3.91 2.17 1.61
CA LEU A 78 5.36 2.35 1.56
C LEU A 78 5.92 3.18 2.72
N PRO A 79 5.36 4.36 3.08
CA PRO A 79 5.88 5.14 4.19
C PRO A 79 5.85 4.38 5.53
N VAL A 80 4.76 3.65 5.80
CA VAL A 80 4.60 2.84 7.03
C VAL A 80 5.60 1.69 7.04
N LEU A 81 5.83 1.05 5.90
CA LEU A 81 6.80 -0.05 5.77
C LEU A 81 8.25 0.41 5.92
N LEU A 82 8.58 1.62 5.48
CA LEU A 82 9.92 2.19 5.68
C LEU A 82 10.18 2.55 7.15
N GLU A 83 9.14 2.91 7.90
CA GLU A 83 9.23 3.18 9.34
C GLU A 83 9.26 1.91 10.20
N ALA A 84 8.51 0.88 9.79
CA ALA A 84 8.25 -0.33 10.58
C ALA A 84 9.52 -1.00 11.16
N PRO A 85 10.64 -1.18 10.43
CA PRO A 85 11.84 -1.82 10.98
C PRO A 85 12.39 -1.11 12.22
N ALA A 86 12.43 0.22 12.21
CA ALA A 86 12.93 1.00 13.32
C ALA A 86 12.02 0.90 14.55
N GLN A 87 10.70 0.87 14.33
CA GLN A 87 9.72 0.76 15.41
C GLN A 87 9.69 -0.64 16.01
N ILE A 88 9.69 -1.68 15.17
CA ILE A 88 9.67 -3.08 15.60
C ILE A 88 10.96 -3.44 16.36
N ALA A 89 12.12 -2.95 15.91
CA ALA A 89 13.41 -3.23 16.56
C ALA A 89 13.49 -2.74 18.02
N ARG A 90 12.66 -1.76 18.42
CA ARG A 90 12.60 -1.29 19.81
C ARG A 90 12.06 -2.34 20.78
N PHE A 91 11.21 -3.25 20.29
CA PHE A 91 10.55 -4.30 21.08
C PHE A 91 11.10 -5.69 20.77
N PHE A 92 11.56 -5.91 19.54
CA PHE A 92 12.15 -7.17 19.09
C PHE A 92 13.58 -6.98 18.56
N PRO A 93 14.56 -6.62 19.42
CA PRO A 93 15.92 -6.27 18.99
C PRO A 93 16.72 -7.46 18.45
N ALA A 94 16.32 -8.70 18.78
CA ALA A 94 16.96 -9.92 18.28
C ALA A 94 16.44 -10.36 16.90
N SER A 95 15.36 -9.73 16.40
CA SER A 95 14.80 -10.04 15.08
C SER A 95 15.75 -9.59 13.99
N THR A 96 16.48 -10.55 13.42
CA THR A 96 17.61 -10.30 12.53
C THR A 96 17.18 -9.85 11.14
N ARG A 97 15.96 -10.20 10.71
CA ARG A 97 15.37 -9.77 9.45
C ARG A 97 13.85 -9.96 9.48
N LEU A 98 13.09 -8.89 9.30
CA LEU A 98 11.64 -8.98 9.17
C LEU A 98 11.30 -9.65 7.82
N ALA A 99 10.21 -10.40 7.74
CA ALA A 99 9.73 -10.92 6.46
C ALA A 99 8.47 -10.17 6.03
N LEU A 100 8.37 -9.89 4.74
CA LEU A 100 7.22 -9.24 4.12
C LEU A 100 6.57 -10.21 3.16
N GLU A 101 5.28 -10.48 3.36
CA GLU A 101 4.53 -11.48 2.60
C GLU A 101 3.12 -10.97 2.28
N VAL A 102 2.57 -11.32 1.13
CA VAL A 102 1.14 -11.12 0.87
C VAL A 102 0.40 -12.42 1.16
N SER A 103 -0.40 -12.43 2.24
CA SER A 103 -1.26 -13.55 2.59
C SER A 103 -2.66 -13.36 2.02
N TRP A 104 -3.34 -14.48 1.76
CA TRP A 104 -4.75 -14.50 1.37
C TRP A 104 -5.58 -14.93 2.58
N ASP A 105 -6.56 -14.11 2.97
CA ASP A 105 -7.56 -14.52 3.94
C ASP A 105 -8.75 -15.17 3.20
N PRO A 106 -8.96 -16.50 3.36
CA PRO A 106 -10.08 -17.19 2.73
C PRO A 106 -11.44 -16.77 3.29
N SER A 107 -11.50 -16.18 4.49
CA SER A 107 -12.74 -15.83 5.17
C SER A 107 -13.40 -14.61 4.53
N ASP A 108 -12.59 -13.59 4.24
CA ASP A 108 -13.06 -12.34 3.63
C ASP A 108 -12.76 -12.26 2.12
N ALA A 109 -12.12 -13.29 1.56
CA ALA A 109 -11.65 -13.32 0.18
C ALA A 109 -10.82 -12.08 -0.19
N THR A 110 -9.95 -11.66 0.73
CA THR A 110 -9.05 -10.50 0.55
C THR A 110 -7.59 -10.91 0.70
N SER A 111 -6.70 -10.13 0.07
CA SER A 111 -5.27 -10.22 0.32
C SER A 111 -4.87 -9.15 1.33
N MET A 112 -3.92 -9.48 2.21
CA MET A 112 -3.31 -8.56 3.16
C MET A 112 -1.78 -8.68 3.11
N LEU A 113 -1.11 -7.56 3.34
CA LEU A 113 0.33 -7.53 3.54
C LEU A 113 0.65 -7.88 5.00
N CYS A 114 1.52 -8.85 5.21
CA CYS A 114 1.93 -9.30 6.52
C CYS A 114 3.40 -8.95 6.73
N VAL A 115 3.68 -8.16 7.77
CA VAL A 115 5.02 -8.01 8.33
C VAL A 115 5.19 -9.09 9.39
N ARG A 116 6.08 -10.05 9.13
CA ARG A 116 6.41 -11.12 10.08
C ARG A 116 7.67 -10.76 10.86
N VAL A 117 7.56 -10.90 12.18
CA VAL A 117 8.61 -10.61 13.15
C VAL A 117 9.16 -11.93 13.70
N PRO A 118 10.34 -12.39 13.26
CA PRO A 118 10.93 -13.61 13.80
C PRO A 118 11.35 -13.42 15.25
N THR A 119 10.99 -14.36 16.13
CA THR A 119 11.28 -14.24 17.57
C THR A 119 11.67 -15.58 18.19
N GLN A 120 12.62 -15.52 19.12
CA GLN A 120 13.02 -16.62 20.00
C GLN A 120 12.48 -16.45 21.42
N LEU A 121 11.71 -15.38 21.67
CA LEU A 121 11.03 -15.17 22.94
C LEU A 121 9.99 -16.27 23.15
N SER A 122 9.68 -16.55 24.41
CA SER A 122 8.51 -17.37 24.72
C SER A 122 7.23 -16.70 24.21
N ALA A 123 6.15 -17.46 24.06
CA ALA A 123 4.87 -16.92 23.59
C ALA A 123 4.40 -15.75 24.48
N ASP A 124 4.44 -15.90 25.79
CA ASP A 124 4.03 -14.86 26.74
C ASP A 124 4.87 -13.58 26.59
N GLU A 125 6.20 -13.72 26.53
CA GLU A 125 7.10 -12.58 26.33
C GLU A 125 6.87 -11.90 24.98
N ALA A 126 6.64 -12.67 23.92
CA ALA A 126 6.38 -12.12 22.59
C ALA A 126 5.04 -11.38 22.53
N TYR A 127 4.01 -11.91 23.19
CA TYR A 127 2.73 -11.21 23.38
C TYR A 127 2.91 -9.90 24.14
N ASP A 128 3.63 -9.89 25.26
CA ASP A 128 3.91 -8.68 26.03
C ASP A 128 4.65 -7.61 25.21
N GLN A 129 5.54 -8.00 24.29
CA GLN A 129 6.22 -7.07 23.39
C GLN A 129 5.31 -6.55 22.27
N MET A 130 4.42 -7.41 21.75
CA MET A 130 3.45 -7.00 20.74
C MET A 130 2.43 -6.01 21.29
N ASP A 131 1.91 -6.24 22.50
CA ASP A 131 1.00 -5.30 23.16
C ASP A 131 1.61 -3.90 23.32
N LYS A 132 2.93 -3.83 23.61
CA LYS A 132 3.66 -2.56 23.69
C LYS A 132 3.84 -1.91 22.32
N LEU A 133 4.21 -2.69 21.30
CA LEU A 133 4.31 -2.22 19.92
C LEU A 133 2.97 -1.65 19.44
N ASP A 134 1.88 -2.34 19.76
CA ASP A 134 0.53 -1.95 19.39
C ASP A 134 0.10 -0.67 20.08
N ALA A 135 0.34 -0.57 21.40
CA ALA A 135 0.02 0.61 22.18
C ALA A 135 0.84 1.85 21.78
N GLU A 136 2.09 1.68 21.35
CA GLU A 136 2.99 2.80 21.04
C GLU A 136 2.95 3.25 19.58
N TRP A 137 2.79 2.34 18.62
CA TRP A 137 2.93 2.66 17.20
C TRP A 137 1.93 1.97 16.29
N SER A 138 1.75 0.65 16.38
CA SER A 138 0.97 -0.13 15.38
C SER A 138 -0.47 0.36 15.24
N TYR A 139 -1.13 0.69 16.36
CA TYR A 139 -2.51 1.16 16.33
C TYR A 139 -2.64 2.49 15.57
N ALA A 140 -1.76 3.45 15.83
CA ALA A 140 -1.74 4.72 15.12
C ALA A 140 -1.34 4.54 13.64
N ALA A 141 -0.38 3.66 13.37
CA ALA A 141 0.03 3.32 12.00
C ALA A 141 -1.13 2.68 11.20
N SER A 142 -1.99 1.90 11.86
CA SER A 142 -3.10 1.20 11.20
C SER A 142 -4.09 2.15 10.50
N GLU A 143 -4.26 3.38 11.00
CA GLU A 143 -5.10 4.43 10.38
C GLU A 143 -4.63 4.80 8.96
N TYR A 144 -3.34 4.61 8.67
CA TYR A 144 -2.73 4.89 7.36
C TYR A 144 -2.68 3.66 6.45
N THR A 145 -3.08 2.49 6.95
CA THR A 145 -2.98 1.23 6.20
C THR A 145 -4.31 0.75 5.63
N ASP A 146 -5.45 1.37 5.97
CA ASP A 146 -6.79 0.92 5.56
C ASP A 146 -7.03 -0.59 5.84
N GLY A 147 -6.43 -1.11 6.91
CA GLY A 147 -6.47 -2.55 7.25
C GLY A 147 -5.77 -3.46 6.24
N ARG A 148 -4.94 -2.93 5.34
CA ARG A 148 -4.23 -3.68 4.29
C ARG A 148 -2.88 -4.23 4.73
N MET A 149 -2.44 -3.90 5.94
CA MET A 149 -1.21 -4.36 6.55
C MET A 149 -1.47 -4.85 7.97
N ILE A 150 -0.85 -5.98 8.32
CA ILE A 150 -0.84 -6.52 9.69
C ILE A 150 0.58 -6.92 10.09
N ILE A 151 0.85 -6.92 11.39
CA ILE A 151 2.11 -7.38 11.98
C ILE A 151 1.84 -8.69 12.70
N LEU A 152 2.66 -9.69 12.44
CA LEU A 152 2.53 -11.04 12.99
C LEU A 152 3.86 -11.50 13.58
N GLN A 153 3.80 -12.24 14.68
CA GLN A 153 4.97 -12.94 15.22
C GLN A 153 5.21 -14.22 14.43
N GLU A 154 6.48 -14.60 14.31
CA GLU A 154 6.90 -15.88 13.76
C GLU A 154 7.91 -16.53 14.72
N PHE A 155 7.51 -17.62 15.37
CA PHE A 155 8.39 -18.34 16.30
C PHE A 155 9.37 -19.21 15.52
N ILE A 156 10.66 -19.05 15.80
CA ILE A 156 11.78 -19.73 15.11
C ILE A 156 12.61 -20.62 16.04
#